data_AF-A0A4D4MGT0-F1
#
_entry.id   AF-A0A4D4MGT0-F1
#
_cell.length_a   1.000
_cell.length_b   1.000
_cell.length_c   1.000
_cell.angle_alpha   90.00
_cell.angle_beta   90.00
_cell.angle_gamma   90.00
#
_symmetry.space_group_name_H-M   'P 1'
#
loop_
_entity.id
_entity.type
_entity.pdbx_description
1 polymer ?
#
loop_
_entity_poly.entity_id
_entity_poly.type
_entity_poly.pdbx_seq_one_letter_code
_entity_poly.pdbx_strand_id
1 'polypeptide(L)'
;MTATSTLPIPDTLTGADYHALNAQLNLWGPNGEIQFERDQEALEAYLEQHVLPNSPRFPNSRARLDHLVRQGHYERDVFERYSPAFVDALFDRAHSLGFRFESFLGALKFYTTYALKTLDGRQYLEHFEDRAAVIALALGEGDEGLATEIVDEIVSGRFQLTTPTLLNTGKVRRGESISCFLLRVEDTMESVSRAVNAAVQLSKRSGGVAFSLTNIREQGAPIKGLEGQAPGVLPIMKLLEDSFSYAHQLGSRQGAGAVYLHAHHPDILRFLDTKRENADEKTRIKSLSLGVVIPDITFELAKNGDDMYLFSPYDVERVLGQPLSEISVTEKYHDLVRDERIRKSRISARGFLRTVAELQFESGFPYILFEDTANRANPIAGRITHSNLCSEILQVSTASTFEEDLSYAHVGKDITCNLGSLNIARTMDSPDFGRTVAVAIRALTAVSDQAALDCVPSLARGTTSPTPSGSAR
;
A
#
# COMPACT_ATOMS: atom_id res chain seq x y z
N MET A 1 36.84 -18.06 39.30
CA MET A 1 35.53 -18.56 39.77
C MET A 1 34.50 -17.49 39.47
N THR A 2 33.92 -17.53 38.28
CA THR A 2 32.76 -16.74 37.90
C THR A 2 31.76 -17.75 37.36
N ALA A 3 30.79 -18.09 38.19
CA ALA A 3 29.80 -19.12 37.92
C ALA A 3 28.92 -18.67 36.75
N THR A 4 29.04 -19.36 35.62
CA THR A 4 28.03 -19.41 34.58
C THR A 4 26.78 -20.03 35.20
N SER A 5 25.76 -19.20 35.43
CA SER A 5 24.45 -19.64 35.86
C SER A 5 23.78 -20.41 34.72
N THR A 6 23.99 -21.73 34.67
CA THR A 6 23.14 -22.64 33.89
C THR A 6 21.81 -22.77 34.62
N LEU A 7 20.78 -22.06 34.13
CA LEU A 7 19.41 -22.32 34.54
C LEU A 7 19.02 -23.74 34.10
N PRO A 8 18.41 -24.56 34.96
CA PRO A 8 17.99 -25.91 34.59
C PRO A 8 16.88 -25.84 33.53
N ILE A 9 17.05 -26.62 32.47
CA ILE A 9 16.02 -26.84 31.44
C ILE A 9 14.93 -27.72 32.09
N PRO A 10 13.66 -27.29 32.13
CA PRO A 10 12.60 -28.11 32.72
C PRO A 10 12.32 -29.34 31.84
N ASP A 11 12.39 -30.54 32.42
CA ASP A 11 12.24 -31.85 31.77
C ASP A 11 10.80 -32.24 31.37
N THR A 12 9.86 -31.29 31.27
CA THR A 12 8.47 -31.60 30.90
C THR A 12 7.82 -30.49 30.08
N LEU A 13 7.40 -30.82 28.85
CA LEU A 13 6.69 -29.97 27.86
C LEU A 13 5.30 -29.47 28.33
N THR A 14 4.77 -29.97 29.45
CA THR A 14 3.50 -29.52 30.00
C THR A 14 3.68 -28.21 30.78
N GLY A 15 3.43 -27.08 30.12
CA GLY A 15 3.37 -25.75 30.76
C GLY A 15 4.56 -24.83 30.52
N ALA A 16 5.41 -25.12 29.52
CA ALA A 16 6.46 -24.18 29.11
C ALA A 16 5.85 -22.95 28.41
N ASP A 17 6.27 -21.76 28.81
CA ASP A 17 5.85 -20.48 28.22
C ASP A 17 6.41 -20.36 26.79
N TYR A 18 5.52 -20.34 25.80
CA TYR A 18 5.86 -20.24 24.38
C TYR A 18 6.63 -18.95 24.05
N HIS A 19 6.44 -17.85 24.79
CA HIS A 19 7.26 -16.65 24.61
C HIS A 19 8.69 -16.85 25.10
N ALA A 20 8.87 -17.55 26.23
CA ALA A 20 10.19 -17.87 26.75
C ALA A 20 10.93 -18.84 25.82
N LEU A 21 10.23 -19.83 25.24
CA LEU A 21 10.81 -20.74 24.24
C LEU A 21 11.28 -19.97 22.99
N ASN A 22 10.43 -19.10 22.41
CA ASN A 22 10.82 -18.28 21.26
C ASN A 22 11.99 -17.33 21.58
N ALA A 23 12.06 -16.78 22.80
CA ALA A 23 13.16 -15.92 23.23
C ALA A 23 14.52 -16.62 23.26
N GLN A 24 14.56 -17.96 23.33
CA GLN A 24 15.83 -18.72 23.28
C GLN A 24 16.52 -18.65 21.92
N LEU A 25 15.82 -18.26 20.85
CA LEU A 25 16.46 -17.95 19.56
C LEU A 25 17.46 -16.78 19.66
N ASN A 26 17.31 -15.91 20.67
CA ASN A 26 18.23 -14.80 20.93
C ASN A 26 19.44 -15.19 21.79
N LEU A 27 19.57 -16.48 22.14
CA LEU A 27 20.67 -17.00 22.93
C LEU A 27 21.51 -17.96 22.09
N TRP A 28 22.83 -17.80 22.19
CA TRP A 28 23.78 -18.75 21.64
C TRP A 28 23.80 -20.03 22.47
N GLY A 29 23.73 -21.16 21.77
CA GLY A 29 23.95 -22.48 22.34
C GLY A 29 25.40 -22.68 22.80
N PRO A 30 25.69 -23.82 23.47
CA PRO A 30 27.01 -24.11 24.02
C PRO A 30 28.15 -24.09 22.99
N ASN A 31 27.86 -24.28 21.70
CA ASN A 31 28.83 -24.30 20.60
C ASN A 31 28.75 -23.04 19.72
N GLY A 32 28.02 -22.00 20.13
CA GLY A 32 27.83 -20.78 19.34
C GLY A 32 26.82 -20.91 18.21
N GLU A 33 25.89 -21.87 18.30
CA GLU A 33 24.78 -22.09 17.37
C GLU A 33 23.48 -21.45 17.87
N ILE A 34 22.56 -21.14 16.96
CA ILE A 34 21.19 -20.76 17.31
C ILE A 34 20.37 -22.04 17.50
N GLN A 35 19.56 -22.09 18.56
CA GLN A 35 18.74 -23.25 18.91
C GLN A 35 17.39 -23.22 18.17
N PHE A 36 17.39 -23.48 16.86
CA PHE A 36 16.19 -23.33 16.00
C PHE A 36 15.02 -24.22 16.42
N GLU A 37 15.28 -25.37 17.04
CA GLU A 37 14.26 -26.29 17.53
C GLU A 37 13.34 -25.64 18.58
N ARG A 38 13.86 -24.65 19.32
CA ARG A 38 13.08 -23.89 20.32
C ARG A 38 11.94 -23.09 19.71
N ASP A 39 12.05 -22.68 18.45
CA ASP A 39 10.94 -22.02 17.76
C ASP A 39 9.81 -23.01 17.43
N GLN A 40 10.15 -24.25 17.08
CA GLN A 40 9.16 -25.30 16.83
C GLN A 40 8.44 -25.69 18.12
N GLU A 41 9.19 -25.85 19.22
CA GLU A 41 8.61 -26.07 20.55
C GLU A 41 7.70 -24.90 20.96
N ALA A 42 8.10 -23.66 20.70
CA ALA A 42 7.28 -22.47 20.96
C ALA A 42 5.99 -22.47 20.13
N LEU A 43 6.09 -22.85 18.86
CA LEU A 43 4.93 -22.97 17.96
C LEU A 43 3.95 -24.03 18.47
N GLU A 44 4.42 -25.24 18.77
CA GLU A 44 3.59 -26.33 19.28
C GLU A 44 2.92 -25.92 20.60
N ALA A 45 3.70 -25.38 21.55
CA ALA A 45 3.20 -24.87 22.82
C ALA A 45 2.13 -23.78 22.62
N TYR A 46 2.34 -22.84 21.69
CA TYR A 46 1.35 -21.80 21.40
C TYR A 46 0.04 -22.35 20.82
N LEU A 47 0.14 -23.30 19.89
CA LEU A 47 -1.04 -23.93 19.30
C LEU A 47 -1.84 -24.70 20.35
N GLU A 48 -1.16 -25.51 21.17
CA GLU A 48 -1.80 -26.36 22.19
C GLU A 48 -2.33 -25.58 23.39
N GLN A 49 -1.57 -24.62 23.90
CA GLN A 49 -1.90 -23.91 25.13
C GLN A 49 -2.82 -22.69 24.90
N HIS A 50 -2.77 -22.08 23.71
CA HIS A 50 -3.49 -20.83 23.43
C HIS A 50 -4.49 -20.94 22.28
N VAL A 51 -4.10 -21.46 21.11
CA VAL A 51 -4.99 -21.47 19.95
C VAL A 51 -6.13 -22.48 20.09
N LEU A 52 -5.80 -23.75 20.31
CA LEU A 52 -6.79 -24.83 20.38
C LEU A 52 -7.82 -24.64 21.51
N PRO A 53 -7.45 -24.22 22.74
CA PRO A 53 -8.41 -23.97 23.81
C PRO A 53 -9.35 -22.79 23.52
N ASN A 54 -8.90 -21.81 22.74
CA ASN A 54 -9.68 -20.63 22.36
C ASN A 54 -10.37 -20.77 20.99
N SER A 55 -10.37 -21.96 20.39
CA SER A 55 -11.04 -22.25 19.11
C SER A 55 -12.26 -23.16 19.35
N PRO A 56 -13.50 -22.69 19.09
CA PRO A 56 -14.68 -23.51 19.28
C PRO A 56 -14.71 -24.65 18.27
N ARG A 57 -15.09 -25.84 18.74
CA ARG A 57 -15.23 -27.03 17.89
C ARG A 57 -16.61 -27.10 17.29
N PHE A 58 -16.66 -27.34 15.98
CA PHE A 58 -17.89 -27.60 15.24
C PHE A 58 -17.93 -29.06 14.80
N PRO A 59 -19.13 -29.66 14.62
CA PRO A 59 -19.23 -31.05 14.15
C PRO A 59 -18.61 -31.30 12.78
N ASN A 60 -18.66 -30.29 11.89
CA ASN A 60 -18.09 -30.31 10.54
C ASN A 60 -18.01 -28.88 9.97
N SER A 61 -17.35 -28.73 8.82
CA SER A 61 -17.17 -27.46 8.10
C SER A 61 -18.52 -26.79 7.79
N ARG A 62 -19.52 -27.55 7.32
CA ARG A 62 -20.88 -27.03 7.04
C ARG A 62 -21.51 -26.34 8.23
N ALA A 63 -21.55 -27.02 9.38
CA ALA A 63 -22.16 -26.49 10.60
C ALA A 63 -21.45 -25.22 11.08
N ARG A 64 -20.12 -25.15 10.90
CA ARG A 64 -19.33 -23.94 11.16
C ARG A 64 -19.75 -22.80 10.23
N LEU A 65 -19.74 -23.02 8.92
CA LEU A 65 -20.09 -22.00 7.94
C LEU A 65 -21.51 -21.45 8.16
N ASP A 66 -22.48 -22.35 8.37
CA ASP A 66 -23.87 -21.95 8.65
C ASP A 66 -23.98 -21.13 9.94
N HIS A 67 -23.19 -21.47 10.96
CA HIS A 67 -23.11 -20.66 12.18
C HIS A 67 -22.52 -19.27 11.91
N LEU A 68 -21.39 -19.20 11.20
CA LEU A 68 -20.69 -17.94 10.92
C LEU A 68 -21.50 -17.01 10.00
N VAL A 69 -22.18 -17.55 9.00
CA VAL A 69 -23.10 -16.76 8.15
C VAL A 69 -24.30 -16.27 8.96
N ARG A 70 -24.94 -17.13 9.78
CA ARG A 70 -26.08 -16.72 10.62
C ARG A 70 -25.74 -15.65 11.65
N GLN A 71 -24.54 -15.71 12.23
CA GLN A 71 -24.06 -14.72 13.21
C GLN A 71 -23.52 -13.44 12.54
N GLY A 72 -23.57 -13.34 11.20
CA GLY A 72 -23.11 -12.18 10.45
C GLY A 72 -21.59 -11.98 10.51
N HIS A 73 -20.82 -13.06 10.60
CA HIS A 73 -19.37 -13.02 10.44
C HIS A 73 -18.95 -13.08 8.98
N TYR A 74 -19.59 -13.95 8.18
CA TYR A 74 -19.31 -14.14 6.76
C TYR A 74 -20.42 -13.65 5.85
N GLU A 75 -20.02 -13.14 4.68
CA GLU A 75 -20.93 -12.71 3.62
C GLU A 75 -21.59 -13.93 2.99
N ARG A 76 -22.91 -14.01 3.10
CA ARG A 76 -23.73 -15.10 2.57
C ARG A 76 -23.52 -15.29 1.06
N ASP A 77 -23.52 -14.19 0.31
CA ASP A 77 -23.45 -14.16 -1.15
C ASP A 77 -22.18 -14.80 -1.71
N VAL A 78 -21.10 -14.88 -0.93
CA VAL A 78 -19.86 -15.58 -1.35
C VAL A 78 -20.10 -17.08 -1.52
N PHE A 79 -20.87 -17.68 -0.60
CA PHE A 79 -21.11 -19.13 -0.59
C PHE A 79 -22.26 -19.53 -1.51
N GLU A 80 -23.28 -18.68 -1.66
CA GLU A 80 -24.46 -18.96 -2.49
C GLU A 80 -24.18 -18.97 -4.00
N ARG A 81 -22.99 -18.50 -4.43
CA ARG A 81 -22.51 -18.63 -5.82
C ARG A 81 -22.10 -20.05 -6.20
N TYR A 82 -21.96 -20.95 -5.23
CA TYR A 82 -21.46 -22.31 -5.43
C TYR A 82 -22.48 -23.35 -4.97
N SER A 83 -22.36 -24.57 -5.50
CA SER A 83 -23.12 -25.68 -4.95
C SER A 83 -22.66 -25.98 -3.52
N PRO A 84 -23.57 -26.33 -2.58
CA PRO A 84 -23.16 -26.71 -1.23
C PRO A 84 -22.11 -27.82 -1.23
N ALA A 85 -22.30 -28.86 -2.06
CA ALA A 85 -21.37 -29.97 -2.17
C ALA A 85 -19.95 -29.52 -2.55
N PHE A 86 -19.79 -28.57 -3.47
CA PHE A 86 -18.49 -28.01 -3.80
C PHE A 86 -17.87 -27.24 -2.63
N VAL A 87 -18.65 -26.42 -1.93
CA VAL A 87 -18.15 -25.68 -0.76
C VAL A 87 -17.59 -26.65 0.28
N ASP A 88 -18.31 -27.73 0.61
CA ASP A 88 -17.80 -28.73 1.57
C ASP A 88 -16.50 -29.37 1.06
N ALA A 89 -16.48 -29.79 -0.21
CA ALA A 89 -15.30 -30.40 -0.82
C ALA A 89 -14.08 -29.47 -0.84
N LEU A 90 -14.28 -28.16 -1.04
CA LEU A 90 -13.19 -27.19 -1.06
C LEU A 90 -12.58 -26.97 0.33
N PHE A 91 -13.40 -26.92 1.39
CA PHE A 91 -12.89 -26.83 2.76
C PHE A 91 -12.18 -28.13 3.15
N ASP A 92 -12.75 -29.29 2.83
CA ASP A 92 -12.10 -30.59 3.08
C ASP A 92 -10.76 -30.68 2.34
N ARG A 93 -10.71 -30.18 1.08
CA ARG A 93 -9.47 -30.06 0.32
C ARG A 93 -8.46 -29.18 1.04
N ALA A 94 -8.84 -27.96 1.44
CA ALA A 94 -7.95 -27.01 2.12
C ALA A 94 -7.31 -27.63 3.37
N HIS A 95 -8.10 -28.32 4.19
CA HIS A 95 -7.61 -29.03 5.39
C HIS A 95 -6.79 -30.29 5.05
N SER A 96 -7.05 -30.96 3.93
CA SER A 96 -6.30 -32.14 3.49
C SER A 96 -4.89 -31.84 2.97
N LEU A 97 -4.61 -30.58 2.59
CA LEU A 97 -3.30 -30.16 2.08
C LEU A 97 -2.21 -30.13 3.18
N GLY A 98 -2.59 -30.30 4.45
CA GLY A 98 -1.65 -30.53 5.55
C GLY A 98 -0.77 -29.32 5.88
N PHE A 99 -1.35 -28.11 5.79
CA PHE A 99 -0.63 -26.88 6.12
C PHE A 99 -0.09 -26.92 7.55
N ARG A 100 1.12 -26.40 7.72
CA ARG A 100 1.73 -26.14 9.01
C ARG A 100 2.42 -24.79 8.97
N PHE A 101 2.29 -24.04 10.06
CA PHE A 101 3.13 -22.88 10.26
C PHE A 101 4.58 -23.34 10.41
N GLU A 102 5.51 -22.65 9.75
CA GLU A 102 6.94 -22.96 9.84
C GLU A 102 7.61 -22.31 11.05
N SER A 103 6.96 -21.31 11.66
CA SER A 103 7.51 -20.58 12.81
C SER A 103 6.43 -20.15 13.79
N PHE A 104 6.83 -19.97 15.06
CA PHE A 104 5.97 -19.44 16.11
C PHE A 104 5.41 -18.06 15.73
N LEU A 105 6.27 -17.17 15.20
CA LEU A 105 5.85 -15.83 14.79
C LEU A 105 4.80 -15.86 13.69
N GLY A 106 4.91 -16.79 12.72
CA GLY A 106 3.93 -16.97 11.66
C GLY A 106 2.54 -17.28 12.22
N ALA A 107 2.46 -18.26 13.14
CA ALA A 107 1.22 -18.63 13.80
C ALA A 107 0.67 -17.49 14.68
N LEU A 108 1.52 -16.93 15.56
CA LEU A 108 1.16 -15.81 16.42
C LEU A 108 0.59 -14.65 15.60
N LYS A 109 1.24 -14.30 14.48
CA LYS A 109 0.81 -13.20 13.64
C LYS A 109 -0.53 -13.48 12.96
N PHE A 110 -0.73 -14.70 12.44
CA PHE A 110 -2.00 -15.12 11.84
C PHE A 110 -3.15 -15.01 12.85
N TYR A 111 -3.05 -15.65 14.01
CA TYR A 111 -4.14 -15.68 14.98
C TYR A 111 -4.37 -14.33 15.65
N THR A 112 -3.31 -13.55 15.93
CA THR A 112 -3.49 -12.23 16.55
C THR A 112 -4.13 -11.21 15.60
N THR A 113 -3.79 -11.25 14.31
CA THR A 113 -4.11 -10.17 13.35
C THR A 113 -5.13 -10.57 12.27
N TYR A 114 -5.05 -11.78 11.74
CA TYR A 114 -5.75 -12.17 10.49
C TYR A 114 -6.96 -13.09 10.70
N ALA A 115 -6.82 -14.09 11.57
CA ALA A 115 -7.89 -15.02 11.88
C ALA A 115 -9.15 -14.27 12.36
N LEU A 116 -10.31 -14.63 11.83
CA LEU A 116 -11.59 -14.16 12.32
C LEU A 116 -11.72 -14.50 13.81
N LYS A 117 -12.25 -13.55 14.58
CA LYS A 117 -12.56 -13.73 15.99
C LYS A 117 -14.03 -13.45 16.27
N THR A 118 -14.49 -13.93 17.42
CA THR A 118 -15.73 -13.44 18.02
C THR A 118 -15.66 -11.93 18.25
N LEU A 119 -16.82 -11.27 18.35
CA LEU A 119 -16.88 -9.80 18.48
C LEU A 119 -16.27 -9.28 19.78
N ASP A 120 -16.23 -10.11 20.82
CA ASP A 120 -15.54 -9.82 22.07
C ASP A 120 -14.02 -10.11 22.01
N GLY A 121 -13.53 -10.61 20.87
CA GLY A 121 -12.12 -10.91 20.62
C GLY A 121 -11.57 -12.13 21.34
N ARG A 122 -12.41 -12.92 22.03
CA ARG A 122 -11.96 -14.00 22.92
C ARG A 122 -11.65 -15.32 22.21
N GLN A 123 -12.36 -15.64 21.13
CA GLN A 123 -12.25 -16.92 20.45
C GLN A 123 -11.87 -16.76 18.98
N TYR A 124 -11.09 -17.70 18.45
CA TYR A 124 -10.72 -17.78 17.04
C TYR A 124 -11.75 -18.61 16.28
N LEU A 125 -12.30 -18.07 15.19
CA LEU A 125 -13.36 -18.69 14.39
C LEU A 125 -12.85 -19.27 13.06
N GLU A 126 -11.56 -19.11 12.79
CA GLU A 126 -10.87 -19.54 11.56
C GLU A 126 -9.50 -20.14 11.88
N HIS A 127 -9.15 -21.20 11.16
CA HIS A 127 -7.77 -21.59 10.90
C HIS A 127 -7.28 -21.06 9.54
N PHE A 128 -6.01 -21.30 9.19
CA PHE A 128 -5.40 -20.73 7.98
C PHE A 128 -6.08 -21.25 6.71
N GLU A 129 -6.36 -22.55 6.69
CA GLU A 129 -7.02 -23.29 5.62
C GLU A 129 -8.45 -22.75 5.40
N ASP A 130 -9.15 -22.44 6.49
CA ASP A 130 -10.48 -21.83 6.43
C ASP A 130 -10.43 -20.45 5.78
N ARG A 131 -9.45 -19.65 6.18
CA ARG A 131 -9.26 -18.31 5.65
C ARG A 131 -8.96 -18.37 4.15
N ALA A 132 -8.08 -19.28 3.75
CA ALA A 132 -7.73 -19.52 2.34
C ALA A 132 -8.94 -19.97 1.52
N ALA A 133 -9.74 -20.92 2.02
CA ALA A 133 -10.94 -21.41 1.34
C ALA A 133 -11.98 -20.30 1.11
N VAL A 134 -12.27 -19.48 2.11
CA VAL A 134 -13.23 -18.37 1.94
C VAL A 134 -12.72 -17.32 0.94
N ILE A 135 -11.42 -17.01 0.97
CA ILE A 135 -10.83 -16.08 0.00
C ILE A 135 -10.95 -16.64 -1.42
N ALA A 136 -10.64 -17.91 -1.61
CA ALA A 136 -10.73 -18.55 -2.89
C ALA A 136 -12.17 -18.61 -3.43
N LEU A 137 -13.17 -18.86 -2.58
CA LEU A 137 -14.58 -18.78 -2.98
C LEU A 137 -14.95 -17.36 -3.43
N ALA A 138 -14.56 -16.34 -2.67
CA ALA A 138 -14.85 -14.95 -2.99
C ALA A 138 -14.17 -14.50 -4.30
N LEU A 139 -12.90 -14.86 -4.50
CA LEU A 139 -12.15 -14.50 -5.72
C LEU A 139 -12.48 -15.38 -6.92
N GLY A 140 -12.99 -16.60 -6.70
CA GLY A 140 -13.41 -17.50 -7.78
C GLY A 140 -14.75 -17.11 -8.40
N GLU A 141 -15.57 -16.30 -7.73
CA GLU A 141 -16.85 -15.76 -8.24
C GLU A 141 -17.84 -16.78 -8.83
N GLY A 142 -17.80 -18.03 -8.37
CA GLY A 142 -18.63 -19.13 -8.87
C GLY A 142 -17.88 -20.08 -9.81
N ASP A 143 -16.65 -19.75 -10.23
CA ASP A 143 -15.74 -20.65 -10.94
C ASP A 143 -15.10 -21.63 -9.94
N GLU A 144 -15.69 -22.83 -9.85
CA GLU A 144 -15.22 -23.93 -9.00
C GLU A 144 -13.77 -24.34 -9.29
N GLY A 145 -13.35 -24.28 -10.55
CA GLY A 145 -11.99 -24.59 -10.97
C GLY A 145 -10.99 -23.57 -10.43
N LEU A 146 -11.27 -22.29 -10.67
CA LEU A 146 -10.43 -21.20 -10.16
C LEU A 146 -10.38 -21.17 -8.62
N ALA A 147 -11.51 -21.36 -7.94
CA ALA A 147 -11.53 -21.41 -6.48
C ALA A 147 -10.66 -22.56 -5.94
N THR A 148 -10.70 -23.73 -6.57
CA THR A 148 -9.84 -24.86 -6.21
C THR A 148 -8.36 -24.51 -6.37
N GLU A 149 -8.01 -23.89 -7.49
CA GLU A 149 -6.63 -23.48 -7.78
C GLU A 149 -6.11 -22.43 -6.80
N ILE A 150 -6.92 -21.43 -6.47
CA ILE A 150 -6.53 -20.38 -5.53
C ILE A 150 -6.27 -20.96 -4.14
N VAL A 151 -7.11 -21.89 -3.67
CA VAL A 151 -6.86 -22.58 -2.39
C VAL A 151 -5.53 -23.31 -2.43
N ASP A 152 -5.26 -24.08 -3.49
CA ASP A 152 -4.02 -24.85 -3.60
C ASP A 152 -2.79 -23.95 -3.58
N GLU A 153 -2.80 -22.84 -4.33
CA GLU A 153 -1.67 -21.91 -4.38
C GLU A 153 -1.44 -21.17 -3.05
N ILE A 154 -2.51 -20.81 -2.32
CA ILE A 154 -2.40 -20.17 -1.01
C ILE A 154 -1.92 -21.15 0.05
N VAL A 155 -2.54 -22.33 0.16
CA VAL A 155 -2.25 -23.30 1.22
C VAL A 155 -0.89 -23.96 1.03
N SER A 156 -0.48 -24.18 -0.22
CA SER A 156 0.91 -24.60 -0.53
C SER A 156 1.93 -23.49 -0.28
N GLY A 157 1.52 -22.26 0.01
CA GLY A 157 2.37 -21.09 0.24
C GLY A 157 3.11 -20.59 -0.99
N ARG A 158 2.71 -21.00 -2.20
CA ARG A 158 3.26 -20.47 -3.46
C ARG A 158 2.79 -19.05 -3.71
N PHE A 159 1.53 -18.75 -3.39
CA PHE A 159 0.93 -17.43 -3.59
C PHE A 159 0.43 -16.84 -2.27
N GLN A 160 0.82 -15.59 -2.00
CA GLN A 160 0.36 -14.83 -0.84
C GLN A 160 -0.29 -13.53 -1.31
N LEU A 161 -1.57 -13.37 -0.99
CA LEU A 161 -2.29 -12.13 -1.21
C LEU A 161 -1.86 -11.06 -0.19
N THR A 162 -2.07 -9.80 -0.55
CA THR A 162 -1.86 -8.68 0.37
C THR A 162 -2.72 -8.74 1.62
N THR A 163 -2.23 -8.11 2.69
CA THR A 163 -2.92 -7.96 3.97
C THR A 163 -4.39 -7.52 3.86
N PRO A 164 -4.77 -6.45 3.14
CA PRO A 164 -6.18 -6.07 2.99
C PRO A 164 -7.04 -7.20 2.42
N THR A 165 -6.61 -7.88 1.35
CA THR A 165 -7.36 -9.00 0.78
C THR A 165 -7.44 -10.18 1.77
N LEU A 166 -6.31 -10.58 2.36
CA LEU A 166 -6.27 -11.68 3.33
C LEU A 166 -7.16 -11.41 4.55
N LEU A 167 -7.16 -10.17 5.05
CA LEU A 167 -7.88 -9.79 6.26
C LEU A 167 -9.38 -9.66 6.02
N ASN A 168 -9.78 -9.06 4.89
CA ASN A 168 -11.14 -8.56 4.68
C ASN A 168 -12.03 -9.48 3.86
N THR A 169 -11.53 -10.09 2.79
CA THR A 169 -12.35 -10.79 1.78
C THR A 169 -13.30 -11.82 2.40
N GLY A 170 -14.59 -11.79 2.05
CA GLY A 170 -15.63 -12.71 2.52
C GLY A 170 -16.14 -12.51 3.96
N LYS A 171 -15.66 -11.51 4.71
CA LYS A 171 -16.19 -11.12 6.03
C LYS A 171 -17.24 -10.01 5.90
N VAL A 172 -18.29 -10.01 6.72
CA VAL A 172 -19.34 -8.96 6.70
C VAL A 172 -18.81 -7.62 7.21
N ARG A 173 -18.09 -7.64 8.34
CA ARG A 173 -17.56 -6.44 9.00
C ARG A 173 -16.12 -6.21 8.56
N ARG A 174 -15.93 -5.76 7.31
CA ARG A 174 -14.61 -5.65 6.68
C ARG A 174 -14.30 -4.24 6.18
N GLY A 175 -13.02 -3.96 6.00
CA GLY A 175 -12.54 -2.84 5.17
C GLY A 175 -12.52 -3.21 3.69
N GLU A 176 -11.87 -2.37 2.89
CA GLU A 176 -11.66 -2.66 1.47
C GLU A 176 -10.59 -3.74 1.26
N SER A 177 -10.71 -4.48 0.15
CA SER A 177 -9.70 -5.47 -0.26
C SER A 177 -8.49 -4.82 -0.95
N ILE A 178 -8.59 -3.52 -1.26
CA ILE A 178 -7.54 -2.66 -1.81
C ILE A 178 -7.27 -1.53 -0.82
N SER A 179 -6.00 -1.26 -0.53
CA SER A 179 -5.62 -0.26 0.48
C SER A 179 -4.47 0.66 0.05
N CYS A 180 -4.17 0.75 -1.25
CA CYS A 180 -3.12 1.61 -1.77
C CYS A 180 -3.66 2.44 -2.94
N PHE A 181 -3.54 3.76 -2.82
CA PHE A 181 -4.17 4.72 -3.72
C PHE A 181 -3.20 5.84 -4.07
N LEU A 182 -3.23 6.31 -5.32
CA LEU A 182 -2.45 7.46 -5.78
C LEU A 182 -3.39 8.42 -6.50
N LEU A 183 -3.40 9.68 -6.07
CA LEU A 183 -4.28 10.71 -6.62
C LEU A 183 -3.49 11.91 -7.10
N ARG A 184 -3.95 12.49 -8.20
CA ARG A 184 -3.47 13.80 -8.65
C ARG A 184 -4.24 14.93 -7.98
N VAL A 185 -3.54 16.04 -7.73
CA VAL A 185 -4.16 17.29 -7.31
C VAL A 185 -3.89 18.35 -8.37
N GLU A 186 -4.95 18.91 -8.92
CA GLU A 186 -4.91 19.95 -9.94
C GLU A 186 -4.98 21.34 -9.30
N ASP A 187 -4.58 22.39 -10.02
CA ASP A 187 -4.36 23.74 -9.48
C ASP A 187 -5.64 24.56 -9.29
N THR A 188 -6.64 23.97 -8.61
CA THR A 188 -7.91 24.63 -8.24
C THR A 188 -8.33 24.27 -6.81
N MET A 189 -9.19 25.09 -6.21
CA MET A 189 -9.68 24.82 -4.85
C MET A 189 -10.59 23.58 -4.80
N GLU A 190 -11.35 23.32 -5.86
CA GLU A 190 -12.22 22.16 -5.96
C GLU A 190 -11.41 20.87 -5.94
N SER A 191 -10.29 20.82 -6.67
CA SER A 191 -9.39 19.66 -6.66
C SER A 191 -8.72 19.47 -5.30
N VAL A 192 -8.25 20.56 -4.66
CA VAL A 192 -7.68 20.50 -3.30
C VAL A 192 -8.71 20.01 -2.28
N SER A 193 -9.95 20.52 -2.32
CA SER A 193 -11.04 20.06 -1.46
C SER A 193 -11.38 18.59 -1.69
N ARG A 194 -11.34 18.12 -2.95
CA ARG A 194 -11.56 16.71 -3.30
C ARG A 194 -10.41 15.83 -2.83
N ALA A 195 -9.16 16.29 -2.87
CA ALA A 195 -8.01 15.57 -2.33
C ALA A 195 -8.13 15.38 -0.81
N VAL A 196 -8.49 16.44 -0.07
CA VAL A 196 -8.76 16.36 1.38
C VAL A 196 -9.92 15.40 1.67
N ASN A 197 -11.01 15.48 0.91
CA ASN A 197 -12.12 14.55 1.05
C ASN A 197 -11.69 13.09 0.81
N ALA A 198 -10.93 12.83 -0.26
CA ALA A 198 -10.40 11.52 -0.58
C ALA A 198 -9.50 10.98 0.54
N ALA A 199 -8.61 11.80 1.10
CA ALA A 199 -7.77 11.43 2.23
C ALA A 199 -8.63 10.91 3.40
N VAL A 200 -9.68 11.63 3.80
CA VAL A 200 -10.60 11.21 4.87
C VAL A 200 -11.35 9.91 4.51
N GLN A 201 -11.91 9.84 3.29
CA GLN A 201 -12.74 8.71 2.87
C GLN A 201 -11.96 7.41 2.68
N LEU A 202 -10.70 7.48 2.27
CA LEU A 202 -9.83 6.32 2.06
C LEU A 202 -9.11 5.93 3.36
N SER A 203 -8.65 6.91 4.13
CA SER A 203 -7.98 6.66 5.42
C SER A 203 -8.91 5.97 6.42
N LYS A 204 -10.20 6.36 6.48
CA LYS A 204 -11.19 5.66 7.35
C LYS A 204 -11.35 4.17 6.97
N ARG A 205 -11.01 3.79 5.73
CA ARG A 205 -11.07 2.42 5.21
C ARG A 205 -9.69 1.74 5.21
N SER A 206 -8.71 2.29 5.93
CA SER A 206 -7.33 1.78 6.04
C SER A 206 -6.50 1.91 4.76
N GLY A 207 -6.86 2.85 3.88
CA GLY A 207 -6.08 3.14 2.68
C GLY A 207 -4.83 3.98 2.97
N GLY A 208 -3.67 3.55 2.48
CA GLY A 208 -2.51 4.42 2.28
C GLY A 208 -2.70 5.21 0.99
N VAL A 209 -2.55 6.53 1.05
CA VAL A 209 -2.86 7.42 -0.08
C VAL A 209 -1.68 8.33 -0.39
N ALA A 210 -1.23 8.34 -1.64
CA ALA A 210 -0.22 9.26 -2.15
C ALA A 210 -0.87 10.36 -2.99
N PHE A 211 -0.39 11.60 -2.86
CA PHE A 211 -0.85 12.74 -3.66
C PHE A 211 0.29 13.35 -4.46
N SER A 212 0.05 13.65 -5.74
CA SER A 212 0.95 14.53 -6.51
C SER A 212 0.58 15.99 -6.31
N LEU A 213 1.54 16.79 -5.84
CA LEU A 213 1.38 18.24 -5.65
C LEU A 213 2.11 19.07 -6.73
N THR A 214 2.70 18.42 -7.73
CA THR A 214 3.51 19.04 -8.79
C THR A 214 2.78 20.12 -9.59
N ASN A 215 1.46 20.02 -9.73
CA ASN A 215 0.66 20.96 -10.51
C ASN A 215 0.27 22.22 -9.73
N ILE A 216 0.32 22.17 -8.40
CA ILE A 216 -0.09 23.29 -7.55
C ILE A 216 0.85 24.47 -7.81
N ARG A 217 0.29 25.66 -8.05
CA ARG A 217 1.11 26.87 -8.23
C ARG A 217 1.96 27.17 -7.00
N GLU A 218 3.15 27.70 -7.22
CA GLU A 218 4.12 27.95 -6.16
C GLU A 218 3.73 29.07 -5.21
N GLN A 219 4.35 29.12 -4.03
CA GLN A 219 4.16 30.24 -3.11
C GLN A 219 4.53 31.58 -3.77
N GLY A 220 3.60 32.53 -3.72
CA GLY A 220 3.73 33.86 -4.31
C GLY A 220 3.24 33.94 -5.77
N ALA A 221 2.80 32.84 -6.38
CA ALA A 221 2.16 32.87 -7.68
C ALA A 221 0.87 33.72 -7.69
N PRO A 222 0.44 34.21 -8.87
CA PRO A 222 -0.77 35.01 -8.97
C PRO A 222 -2.06 34.24 -8.63
N ILE A 223 -3.03 34.92 -8.03
CA ILE A 223 -4.42 34.44 -7.92
C ILE A 223 -5.33 35.52 -8.50
N LYS A 224 -6.16 35.16 -9.49
CA LYS A 224 -7.05 36.11 -10.21
C LYS A 224 -6.30 37.36 -10.73
N GLY A 225 -5.03 37.18 -11.15
CA GLY A 225 -4.17 38.25 -11.63
C GLY A 225 -3.50 39.12 -10.55
N LEU A 226 -3.77 38.87 -9.27
CA LEU A 226 -3.10 39.53 -8.16
C LEU A 226 -1.81 38.78 -7.82
N GLU A 227 -0.67 39.45 -7.95
CA GLU A 227 0.66 38.91 -7.64
C GLU A 227 0.86 38.64 -6.13
N GLY A 228 1.70 37.66 -5.81
CA GLY A 228 2.13 37.41 -4.43
C GLY A 228 1.08 36.76 -3.52
N GLN A 229 0.03 36.15 -4.08
CA GLN A 229 -1.12 35.68 -3.30
C GLN A 229 -1.10 34.18 -2.98
N ALA A 230 -0.54 33.34 -3.84
CA ALA A 230 -0.62 31.90 -3.65
C ALA A 230 0.17 31.42 -2.43
N PRO A 231 -0.40 30.51 -1.60
CA PRO A 231 0.27 30.01 -0.40
C PRO A 231 1.30 28.90 -0.67
N GLY A 232 1.28 28.31 -1.88
CA GLY A 232 2.12 27.16 -2.24
C GLY A 232 1.62 25.83 -1.67
N VAL A 233 2.48 24.81 -1.72
CA VAL A 233 2.10 23.42 -1.39
C VAL A 233 1.98 23.11 0.10
N LEU A 234 2.69 23.86 0.96
CA LEU A 234 2.80 23.56 2.40
C LEU A 234 1.44 23.55 3.14
N PRO A 235 0.55 24.54 2.98
CA PRO A 235 -0.75 24.50 3.65
C PRO A 235 -1.64 23.33 3.19
N ILE A 236 -1.52 22.89 1.94
CA ILE A 236 -2.22 21.70 1.44
C ILE A 236 -1.68 20.45 2.14
N MET A 237 -0.35 20.32 2.26
CA MET A 237 0.26 19.22 3.01
C MET A 237 -0.26 19.19 4.46
N LYS A 238 -0.44 20.35 5.09
CA LYS A 238 -0.98 20.42 6.46
C LYS A 238 -2.41 19.91 6.56
N LEU A 239 -3.27 20.32 5.63
CA LEU A 239 -4.65 19.84 5.55
C LEU A 239 -4.71 18.31 5.35
N LEU A 240 -3.84 17.77 4.50
CA LEU A 240 -3.74 16.33 4.28
C LEU A 240 -3.24 15.60 5.53
N GLU A 241 -2.18 16.09 6.18
CA GLU A 241 -1.66 15.53 7.45
C GLU A 241 -2.74 15.42 8.53
N ASP A 242 -3.49 16.51 8.74
CA ASP A 242 -4.54 16.54 9.75
C ASP A 242 -5.71 15.60 9.37
N SER A 243 -5.98 15.45 8.08
CA SER A 243 -7.01 14.52 7.57
C SER A 243 -6.67 13.06 7.88
N PHE A 244 -5.42 12.63 7.66
CA PHE A 244 -4.98 11.28 8.02
C PHE A 244 -4.90 11.06 9.53
N SER A 245 -4.49 12.08 10.26
CA SER A 245 -4.43 12.04 11.73
C SER A 245 -5.82 11.90 12.36
N TYR A 246 -6.83 12.55 11.77
CA TYR A 246 -8.22 12.45 12.20
C TYR A 246 -8.84 11.09 11.84
N ALA A 247 -8.75 10.68 10.57
CA ALA A 247 -9.41 9.50 10.03
C ALA A 247 -8.60 8.22 10.29
N HIS A 248 -8.54 7.77 11.53
CA HIS A 248 -7.81 6.56 11.94
C HIS A 248 -8.67 5.29 11.91
N GLN A 249 -8.01 4.15 11.72
CA GLN A 249 -8.63 2.83 11.50
C GLN A 249 -9.25 2.25 12.78
N LEU A 250 -10.48 2.65 13.14
CA LEU A 250 -11.27 2.03 14.23
C LEU A 250 -10.45 1.74 15.52
N GLY A 251 -9.51 2.63 15.87
CA GLY A 251 -8.62 2.51 17.03
C GLY A 251 -7.36 1.64 16.88
N SER A 252 -7.02 1.14 15.69
CA SER A 252 -5.88 0.21 15.47
C SER A 252 -4.62 0.87 14.89
N ARG A 253 -4.73 1.73 13.86
CA ARG A 253 -3.59 2.40 13.20
C ARG A 253 -3.93 3.81 12.73
N GLN A 254 -2.94 4.70 12.77
CA GLN A 254 -3.03 6.03 12.13
C GLN A 254 -3.06 5.87 10.61
N GLY A 255 -3.84 6.73 9.94
CA GLY A 255 -3.82 6.83 8.48
C GLY A 255 -2.42 7.18 7.98
N ALA A 256 -2.03 6.64 6.83
CA ALA A 256 -0.73 6.90 6.23
C ALA A 256 -0.89 7.63 4.90
N GLY A 257 -0.18 8.74 4.74
CA GLY A 257 -0.22 9.58 3.56
C GLY A 257 1.18 9.85 3.01
N ALA A 258 1.29 9.98 1.70
CA ALA A 258 2.49 10.46 1.03
C ALA A 258 2.17 11.65 0.11
N VAL A 259 3.14 12.52 -0.08
CA VAL A 259 3.07 13.62 -1.05
C VAL A 259 4.31 13.60 -1.93
N TYR A 260 4.10 13.70 -3.24
CA TYR A 260 5.16 13.77 -4.23
C TYR A 260 5.26 15.17 -4.84
N LEU A 261 6.48 15.65 -5.01
CA LEU A 261 6.76 16.93 -5.66
C LEU A 261 7.91 16.79 -6.66
N HIS A 262 7.78 17.44 -7.80
CA HIS A 262 8.82 17.46 -8.82
C HIS A 262 10.04 18.29 -8.37
N ALA A 263 11.25 17.80 -8.63
CA ALA A 263 12.50 18.44 -8.20
C ALA A 263 12.68 19.86 -8.76
N HIS A 264 12.15 20.13 -9.96
CA HIS A 264 12.16 21.46 -10.59
C HIS A 264 10.94 22.33 -10.21
N HIS A 265 10.20 21.99 -9.16
CA HIS A 265 9.12 22.82 -8.62
C HIS A 265 9.68 23.94 -7.72
N PRO A 266 9.18 25.19 -7.77
CA PRO A 266 9.77 26.31 -7.00
C PRO A 266 9.71 26.14 -5.48
N ASP A 267 8.72 25.41 -4.96
CA ASP A 267 8.61 25.12 -3.52
C ASP A 267 9.46 23.91 -3.05
N ILE A 268 10.31 23.31 -3.88
CA ILE A 268 11.03 22.06 -3.55
C ILE A 268 11.85 22.14 -2.26
N LEU A 269 12.57 23.24 -2.01
CA LEU A 269 13.36 23.36 -0.78
C LEU A 269 12.48 23.53 0.46
N ARG A 270 11.38 24.28 0.36
CA ARG A 270 10.41 24.43 1.45
C ARG A 270 9.72 23.11 1.77
N PHE A 271 9.37 22.35 0.72
CA PHE A 271 8.79 21.02 0.83
C PHE A 271 9.73 20.08 1.60
N LEU A 272 11.01 20.06 1.27
CA LEU A 272 12.03 19.27 1.97
C LEU A 272 12.25 19.74 3.41
N ASP A 273 12.28 21.05 3.64
CA ASP A 273 12.46 21.64 4.96
C ASP A 273 11.36 21.26 5.96
N THR A 274 10.17 20.84 5.50
CA THR A 274 9.06 20.41 6.39
C THR A 274 9.40 19.20 7.28
N LYS A 275 10.42 18.41 6.90
CA LYS A 275 10.87 17.24 7.64
C LYS A 275 12.03 17.48 8.60
N ARG A 276 12.67 18.65 8.55
CA ARG A 276 13.75 18.98 9.49
C ARG A 276 13.21 19.09 10.91
N GLU A 277 13.92 18.52 11.87
CA GLU A 277 13.49 18.51 13.27
C GLU A 277 13.33 19.92 13.87
N ASN A 278 14.14 20.87 13.39
CA ASN A 278 14.19 22.26 13.83
C ASN A 278 13.28 23.21 13.00
N ALA A 279 12.39 22.67 12.16
CA ALA A 279 11.42 23.48 11.43
C ALA A 279 10.38 24.14 12.36
N ASP A 280 9.86 25.31 11.96
CA ASP A 280 8.77 25.98 12.68
C ASP A 280 7.51 25.09 12.70
N GLU A 281 6.79 25.06 13.81
CA GLU A 281 5.64 24.16 14.01
C GLU A 281 4.54 24.36 12.95
N LYS A 282 4.37 25.58 12.39
CA LYS A 282 3.40 25.83 11.31
C LYS A 282 3.84 25.25 9.95
N THR A 283 5.13 24.99 9.78
CA THR A 283 5.72 24.43 8.56
C THR A 283 6.04 22.94 8.68
N ARG A 284 6.13 22.44 9.91
CA ARG A 284 6.52 21.07 10.20
C ARG A 284 5.43 20.08 9.84
N ILE A 285 5.81 19.04 9.10
CA ILE A 285 4.96 17.91 8.70
C ILE A 285 5.52 16.62 9.32
N LYS A 286 4.82 16.10 10.32
CA LYS A 286 5.24 14.98 11.15
C LYS A 286 4.94 13.63 10.49
N SER A 287 3.71 13.42 10.03
CA SER A 287 3.23 12.08 9.63
C SER A 287 3.25 11.80 8.14
N LEU A 288 3.13 12.80 7.26
CA LEU A 288 3.17 12.56 5.82
C LEU A 288 4.57 12.15 5.36
N SER A 289 4.65 11.11 4.55
CA SER A 289 5.84 10.72 3.81
C SER A 289 6.10 11.70 2.66
N LEU A 290 7.37 11.99 2.38
CA LEU A 290 7.76 12.83 1.25
C LEU A 290 8.30 11.97 0.12
N GLY A 291 7.96 12.32 -1.12
CA GLY A 291 8.55 11.77 -2.33
C GLY A 291 8.99 12.88 -3.28
N VAL A 292 10.07 12.65 -4.00
CA VAL A 292 10.62 13.60 -4.97
C VAL A 292 10.74 12.92 -6.32
N VAL A 293 10.22 13.59 -7.35
CA VAL A 293 10.33 13.15 -8.74
C VAL A 293 11.53 13.87 -9.36
N ILE A 294 12.56 13.12 -9.73
CA ILE A 294 13.84 13.66 -10.20
C ILE A 294 14.07 13.24 -11.66
N PRO A 295 14.12 14.19 -12.60
CA PRO A 295 14.49 13.93 -13.98
C PRO A 295 16.01 13.78 -14.18
N ASP A 296 16.43 13.18 -15.30
CA ASP A 296 17.84 12.94 -15.65
C ASP A 296 18.64 14.25 -15.70
N ILE A 297 18.04 15.34 -16.20
CA ILE A 297 18.69 16.66 -16.31
C ILE A 297 19.19 17.19 -14.96
N THR A 298 18.53 16.85 -13.84
CA THR A 298 19.00 17.24 -12.51
C THR A 298 20.37 16.64 -12.20
N PHE A 299 20.60 15.38 -12.58
CA PHE A 299 21.87 14.70 -12.38
C PHE A 299 22.97 15.24 -13.30
N GLU A 300 22.63 15.55 -14.56
CA GLU A 300 23.56 16.18 -15.51
C GLU A 300 24.06 17.53 -14.99
N LEU A 301 23.16 18.38 -14.51
CA LEU A 301 23.49 19.68 -13.91
C LEU A 301 24.38 19.51 -12.68
N ALA A 302 24.03 18.59 -11.77
CA ALA A 302 24.81 18.34 -10.56
C ALA A 302 26.23 17.82 -10.86
N LYS A 303 26.36 16.97 -11.88
CA LYS A 303 27.64 16.44 -12.37
C LYS A 303 28.53 17.55 -12.91
N ASN A 304 27.97 18.46 -13.69
CA ASN A 304 28.69 19.60 -14.27
C ASN A 304 28.98 20.71 -13.25
N GLY A 305 28.28 20.71 -12.11
CA GLY A 305 28.39 21.76 -11.10
C GLY A 305 27.51 22.98 -11.41
N ASP A 306 26.51 22.81 -12.27
CA ASP A 306 25.58 23.85 -12.70
C ASP A 306 24.42 24.04 -11.70
N ASP A 307 23.76 25.18 -11.82
CA ASP A 307 22.49 25.45 -11.15
C ASP A 307 21.33 24.75 -11.89
N MET A 308 20.33 24.31 -11.13
CA MET A 308 19.04 23.88 -11.68
C MET A 308 18.00 25.00 -11.58
N TYR A 309 17.27 25.22 -12.67
CA TYR A 309 16.14 26.14 -12.71
C TYR A 309 14.86 25.46 -12.21
N LEU A 310 14.10 26.19 -11.41
CA LEU A 310 12.77 25.79 -10.95
C LEU A 310 11.73 26.60 -11.73
N PHE A 311 10.69 25.94 -12.24
CA PHE A 311 9.73 26.54 -13.18
C PHE A 311 8.37 26.72 -12.52
N SER A 312 7.77 27.91 -12.60
CA SER A 312 6.41 28.16 -12.11
C SER A 312 5.39 27.26 -12.82
N PRO A 313 4.67 26.36 -12.11
CA PRO A 313 3.61 25.56 -12.72
C PRO A 313 2.50 26.43 -13.33
N TYR A 314 2.20 27.56 -12.68
CA TYR A 314 1.20 28.53 -13.14
C TYR A 314 1.55 29.10 -14.52
N ASP A 315 2.80 29.53 -14.73
CA ASP A 315 3.21 30.08 -16.03
C ASP A 315 3.37 28.97 -17.08
N VAL A 316 3.91 27.81 -16.68
CA VAL A 316 4.07 26.64 -17.57
C VAL A 316 2.72 26.24 -18.17
N GLU A 317 1.68 26.13 -17.36
CA GLU A 317 0.35 25.75 -17.82
C GLU A 317 -0.23 26.79 -18.79
N ARG A 318 -0.07 28.08 -18.50
CA ARG A 318 -0.56 29.17 -19.36
C ARG A 318 0.18 29.30 -20.69
N VAL A 319 1.48 29.01 -20.69
CA VAL A 319 2.34 29.17 -21.87
C VAL A 319 2.30 27.95 -22.77
N LEU A 320 2.31 26.75 -22.19
CA LEU A 320 2.35 25.49 -22.94
C LEU A 320 0.98 24.82 -23.09
N GLY A 321 -0.04 25.28 -22.36
CA GLY A 321 -1.38 24.68 -22.37
C GLY A 321 -1.46 23.32 -21.66
N GLN A 322 -0.43 22.96 -20.89
CA GLN A 322 -0.31 21.69 -20.17
C GLN A 322 0.32 21.93 -18.79
N PRO A 323 -0.18 21.29 -17.72
CA PRO A 323 0.39 21.45 -16.40
C PRO A 323 1.79 20.81 -16.32
N LEU A 324 2.58 21.22 -15.33
CA LEU A 324 3.99 20.83 -15.20
C LEU A 324 4.19 19.29 -15.19
N SER A 325 3.26 18.55 -14.59
CA SER A 325 3.36 17.08 -14.55
C SER A 325 3.17 16.38 -15.91
N GLU A 326 2.64 17.07 -16.93
CA GLU A 326 2.36 16.50 -18.26
C GLU A 326 3.50 16.72 -19.27
N ILE A 327 4.56 17.42 -18.87
CA ILE A 327 5.71 17.69 -19.73
C ILE A 327 6.95 16.92 -19.27
N SER A 328 7.85 16.58 -20.20
CA SER A 328 9.21 16.17 -19.84
C SER A 328 10.04 17.41 -19.55
N VAL A 329 10.45 17.58 -18.28
CA VAL A 329 11.34 18.66 -17.90
C VAL A 329 12.72 18.47 -18.53
N THR A 330 13.23 17.25 -18.63
CA THR A 330 14.51 16.97 -19.32
C THR A 330 14.48 17.44 -20.78
N GLU A 331 13.47 17.03 -21.55
CA GLU A 331 13.39 17.38 -22.99
C GLU A 331 13.17 18.87 -23.20
N LYS A 332 12.38 19.53 -22.35
CA LYS A 332 12.02 20.94 -22.49
C LYS A 332 12.92 21.89 -21.69
N TYR A 333 13.91 21.39 -20.95
CA TYR A 333 14.63 22.18 -19.94
C TYR A 333 15.17 23.50 -20.51
N HIS A 334 15.92 23.44 -21.61
CA HIS A 334 16.53 24.62 -22.21
C HIS A 334 15.51 25.56 -22.90
N ASP A 335 14.39 25.03 -23.38
CA ASP A 335 13.31 25.85 -23.93
C ASP A 335 12.59 26.61 -22.82
N LEU A 336 12.26 25.91 -21.73
CA LEU A 336 11.69 26.51 -20.54
C LEU A 336 12.61 27.61 -20.02
N VAL A 337 13.92 27.33 -19.86
CA VAL A 337 14.93 28.30 -19.39
C VAL A 337 14.95 29.58 -20.25
N ARG A 338 14.85 29.46 -21.57
CA ARG A 338 14.88 30.61 -22.51
C ARG A 338 13.57 31.39 -22.59
N ASP A 339 12.44 30.80 -22.23
CA ASP A 339 11.13 31.46 -22.38
C ASP A 339 10.90 32.51 -21.28
N GLU A 340 11.02 33.78 -21.62
CA GLU A 340 10.86 34.90 -20.68
C GLU A 340 9.46 35.01 -20.05
N ARG A 341 8.45 34.35 -20.65
CA ARG A 341 7.08 34.33 -20.12
C ARG A 341 6.92 33.41 -18.91
N ILE A 342 7.88 32.53 -18.66
CA ILE A 342 7.88 31.58 -17.55
C ILE A 342 8.77 32.13 -16.43
N ARG A 343 8.19 32.36 -15.24
CA ARG A 343 8.94 32.70 -14.04
C ARG A 343 9.79 31.54 -13.58
N LYS A 344 11.02 31.87 -13.17
CA LYS A 344 12.02 30.90 -12.75
C LYS A 344 12.78 31.36 -11.52
N SER A 345 13.18 30.41 -10.70
CA SER A 345 14.23 30.59 -9.71
C SER A 345 15.35 29.57 -9.98
N ARG A 346 16.48 29.68 -9.29
CA ARG A 346 17.61 28.76 -9.46
C ARG A 346 18.18 28.35 -8.11
N ILE A 347 18.64 27.10 -8.04
CA ILE A 347 19.33 26.53 -6.87
C ILE A 347 20.49 25.67 -7.36
N SER A 348 21.49 25.44 -6.51
CA SER A 348 22.58 24.51 -6.85
C SER A 348 22.04 23.09 -6.96
N ALA A 349 22.22 22.44 -8.11
CA ALA A 349 21.76 21.06 -8.32
C ALA A 349 22.46 20.07 -7.36
N ARG A 350 23.77 20.26 -7.14
CA ARG A 350 24.53 19.48 -6.16
C ARG A 350 24.09 19.79 -4.72
N GLY A 351 23.80 21.05 -4.43
CA GLY A 351 23.27 21.47 -3.14
C GLY A 351 21.93 20.80 -2.82
N PHE A 352 21.03 20.74 -3.81
CA PHE A 352 19.75 20.04 -3.72
C PHE A 352 19.91 18.54 -3.42
N LEU A 353 20.72 17.82 -4.21
CA LEU A 353 20.96 16.39 -3.98
C LEU A 353 21.59 16.10 -2.61
N ARG A 354 22.46 16.99 -2.13
CA ARG A 354 23.00 16.90 -0.77
C ARG A 354 21.89 17.04 0.29
N THR A 355 20.99 18.01 0.15
CA THR A 355 19.85 18.16 1.08
C THR A 355 18.93 16.95 1.07
N VAL A 356 18.70 16.33 -0.09
CA VAL A 356 17.95 15.07 -0.19
C VAL A 356 18.63 13.96 0.61
N ALA A 357 19.95 13.79 0.45
CA ALA A 357 20.71 12.77 1.18
C ALA A 357 20.75 13.01 2.70
N GLU A 358 20.88 14.27 3.13
CA GLU A 358 20.83 14.66 4.55
C GLU A 358 19.48 14.26 5.19
N LEU A 359 18.36 14.55 4.52
CA LEU A 359 17.04 14.18 5.01
C LEU A 359 16.81 12.67 5.02
N GLN A 360 17.32 11.95 4.01
CA GLN A 360 17.25 10.49 3.99
C GLN A 360 18.05 9.87 5.13
N PHE A 361 19.20 10.46 5.47
CA PHE A 361 20.00 10.05 6.62
C PHE A 361 19.25 10.25 7.94
N GLU A 362 18.55 11.37 8.10
CA GLU A 362 17.82 11.70 9.34
C GLU A 362 16.52 10.90 9.50
N SER A 363 15.78 10.69 8.41
CA SER A 363 14.37 10.25 8.47
C SER A 363 14.03 9.04 7.60
N GLY A 364 14.91 8.61 6.70
CA GLY A 364 14.65 7.59 5.68
C GLY A 364 13.91 8.10 4.43
N PHE A 365 13.45 9.36 4.43
CA PHE A 365 12.72 10.02 3.35
C PHE A 365 13.50 11.26 2.86
N PRO A 366 13.28 11.79 1.65
CA PRO A 366 12.20 11.45 0.73
C PRO A 366 12.42 10.18 -0.09
N TYR A 367 11.32 9.59 -0.57
CA TYR A 367 11.34 8.66 -1.69
C TYR A 367 11.87 9.35 -2.95
N ILE A 368 12.46 8.57 -3.85
CA ILE A 368 12.95 9.07 -5.13
C ILE A 368 12.27 8.31 -6.26
N LEU A 369 11.63 9.04 -7.17
CA LEU A 369 11.18 8.54 -8.46
C LEU A 369 12.09 9.12 -9.55
N PHE A 370 12.82 8.26 -10.26
CA PHE A 370 13.58 8.66 -11.45
C PHE A 370 12.63 8.82 -12.64
N GLU A 371 12.21 10.07 -12.91
CA GLU A 371 11.12 10.38 -13.83
C GLU A 371 11.36 9.81 -15.24
N ASP A 372 12.51 10.13 -15.83
CA ASP A 372 12.82 9.75 -17.21
C ASP A 372 13.08 8.25 -17.33
N THR A 373 13.66 7.63 -16.30
CA THR A 373 13.82 6.17 -16.27
C THR A 373 12.47 5.46 -16.26
N ALA A 374 11.55 5.90 -15.39
CA ALA A 374 10.21 5.33 -15.30
C ALA A 374 9.42 5.52 -16.60
N ASN A 375 9.44 6.74 -17.16
CA ASN A 375 8.68 7.05 -18.38
C ASN A 375 9.29 6.44 -19.64
N ARG A 376 10.61 6.26 -19.72
CA ARG A 376 11.26 5.57 -20.85
C ARG A 376 10.95 4.08 -20.88
N ALA A 377 10.77 3.46 -19.71
CA ALA A 377 10.38 2.06 -19.58
C ALA A 377 8.86 1.84 -19.62
N ASN A 378 8.06 2.91 -19.53
CA ASN A 378 6.60 2.84 -19.50
C ASN A 378 6.04 2.40 -20.86
N PRO A 379 5.36 1.25 -20.96
CA PRO A 379 4.77 0.79 -22.21
C PRO A 379 3.41 1.45 -22.50
N ILE A 380 2.86 2.23 -21.56
CA ILE A 380 1.51 2.80 -21.64
C ILE A 380 1.56 4.26 -22.07
N ALA A 381 0.69 4.66 -23.00
CA ALA A 381 0.57 6.05 -23.42
C ALA A 381 0.20 6.96 -22.24
N GLY A 382 0.95 8.07 -22.10
CA GLY A 382 0.84 9.00 -20.98
C GLY A 382 2.13 9.06 -20.18
N ARG A 383 2.15 9.89 -19.12
CA ARG A 383 3.31 10.05 -18.24
C ARG A 383 3.01 9.51 -16.84
N ILE A 384 4.01 8.88 -16.23
CA ILE A 384 4.05 8.56 -14.81
C ILE A 384 4.55 9.80 -14.09
N THR A 385 3.71 10.36 -13.23
CA THR A 385 3.95 11.67 -12.60
C THR A 385 4.33 11.59 -11.12
N HIS A 386 4.03 10.47 -10.46
CA HIS A 386 4.33 10.20 -9.06
C HIS A 386 4.19 8.71 -8.76
N SER A 387 4.52 8.31 -7.52
CA SER A 387 4.41 6.92 -7.05
C SER A 387 3.56 6.84 -5.76
N ASN A 388 3.44 5.65 -5.18
CA ASN A 388 2.66 5.38 -3.98
C ASN A 388 3.47 5.56 -2.69
N LEU A 389 2.86 5.19 -1.57
CA LEU A 389 3.47 5.23 -0.24
C LEU A 389 4.68 4.29 -0.08
N CYS A 390 4.86 3.28 -0.93
CA CYS A 390 6.00 2.36 -0.84
C CYS A 390 6.95 2.47 -2.05
N SER A 391 6.71 3.44 -2.94
CA SER A 391 7.49 3.81 -4.14
C SER A 391 7.55 2.79 -5.30
N GLU A 392 6.81 1.68 -5.22
CA GLU A 392 6.80 0.60 -6.20
C GLU A 392 5.76 0.75 -7.33
N ILE A 393 4.74 1.60 -7.16
CA ILE A 393 3.63 1.72 -8.14
C ILE A 393 3.87 2.86 -9.11
N LEU A 394 4.04 2.49 -10.38
CA LEU A 394 4.35 3.40 -11.47
C LEU A 394 3.34 3.21 -12.60
N GLN A 395 2.28 4.03 -12.60
CA GLN A 395 1.24 3.99 -13.62
C GLN A 395 0.88 5.40 -14.10
N VAL A 396 0.28 5.47 -15.28
CA VAL A 396 -0.28 6.72 -15.82
C VAL A 396 -1.56 7.09 -15.09
N SER A 397 -1.78 8.39 -14.90
CA SER A 397 -3.00 8.94 -14.32
C SER A 397 -3.42 10.18 -15.10
N THR A 398 -4.71 10.48 -15.14
CA THR A 398 -5.26 11.62 -15.90
C THR A 398 -6.09 12.52 -15.00
N ALA A 399 -6.00 13.83 -15.24
CA ALA A 399 -6.69 14.85 -14.45
C ALA A 399 -8.20 14.65 -14.39
N SER A 400 -8.79 14.96 -13.23
CA SER A 400 -10.22 15.20 -13.07
C SER A 400 -10.51 16.69 -13.05
N THR A 401 -11.67 17.11 -13.54
CA THR A 401 -12.15 18.49 -13.41
C THR A 401 -13.48 18.53 -12.68
N PHE A 402 -13.75 19.65 -12.01
CA PHE A 402 -14.84 19.80 -11.07
C PHE A 402 -15.63 21.07 -11.35
N GLU A 403 -16.93 21.02 -11.05
CA GLU A 403 -17.80 22.17 -10.96
C GLU A 403 -17.67 22.85 -9.57
N GLU A 404 -18.19 24.06 -9.42
CA GLU A 404 -18.13 24.83 -8.15
C GLU A 404 -18.83 24.11 -6.97
N ASP A 405 -19.81 23.25 -7.24
CA ASP A 405 -20.49 22.41 -6.23
C ASP A 405 -19.71 21.13 -5.88
N LEU A 406 -18.46 21.03 -6.36
CA LEU A 406 -17.55 19.89 -6.31
C LEU A 406 -17.96 18.68 -7.14
N SER A 407 -19.10 18.68 -7.85
CA SER A 407 -19.46 17.58 -8.75
C SER A 407 -18.40 17.44 -9.85
N TYR A 408 -18.23 16.22 -10.37
CA TYR A 408 -17.24 15.97 -11.42
C TYR A 408 -17.77 16.48 -12.75
N ALA A 409 -17.11 17.48 -13.33
CA ALA A 409 -17.32 17.89 -14.71
C ALA A 409 -16.68 16.86 -15.68
N HIS A 410 -15.49 16.37 -15.30
CA HIS A 410 -14.81 15.27 -15.96
C HIS A 410 -14.16 14.36 -14.91
N VAL A 411 -14.48 13.07 -14.95
CA VAL A 411 -13.85 12.07 -14.08
C VAL A 411 -12.55 11.61 -14.71
N GLY A 412 -11.40 11.96 -14.15
CA GLY A 412 -10.11 11.46 -14.60
C GLY A 412 -9.87 9.98 -14.25
N LYS A 413 -8.60 9.57 -14.28
CA LYS A 413 -8.15 8.23 -13.86
C LYS A 413 -7.07 8.40 -12.81
N ASP A 414 -7.40 8.05 -11.57
CA ASP A 414 -6.44 7.90 -10.49
C ASP A 414 -6.11 6.41 -10.31
N ILE A 415 -5.08 6.11 -9.52
CA ILE A 415 -4.48 4.77 -9.48
C ILE A 415 -4.87 4.05 -8.20
N THR A 416 -5.32 2.81 -8.35
CA THR A 416 -5.51 1.85 -7.27
C THR A 416 -4.48 0.74 -7.42
N CYS A 417 -4.09 0.13 -6.30
CA CYS A 417 -3.08 -0.92 -6.32
C CYS A 417 -3.53 -2.12 -5.45
N ASN A 418 -3.74 -3.25 -6.12
CA ASN A 418 -3.94 -4.56 -5.52
C ASN A 418 -2.69 -5.42 -5.78
N LEU A 419 -2.06 -5.92 -4.71
CA LEU A 419 -0.85 -6.74 -4.83
C LEU A 419 -1.07 -8.15 -4.31
N GLY A 420 -0.19 -9.02 -4.77
CA GLY A 420 0.06 -10.35 -4.25
C GLY A 420 1.47 -10.76 -4.68
N SER A 421 2.09 -11.64 -3.90
CA SER A 421 3.47 -12.03 -4.12
C SER A 421 3.58 -13.54 -4.17
N LEU A 422 4.49 -14.02 -5.01
CA LEU A 422 4.86 -15.43 -5.07
C LEU A 422 6.04 -15.70 -4.15
N ASN A 423 5.99 -16.81 -3.41
CA ASN A 423 7.16 -17.34 -2.73
C ASN A 423 8.07 -17.98 -3.78
N ILE A 424 9.22 -17.35 -4.06
CA ILE A 424 10.14 -17.79 -5.12
C ILE A 424 10.53 -19.26 -4.94
N ALA A 425 10.94 -19.68 -3.73
CA ALA A 425 11.39 -21.05 -3.49
C ALA A 425 10.28 -22.07 -3.79
N ARG A 426 9.11 -21.90 -3.18
CA ARG A 426 7.97 -22.81 -3.37
C ARG A 426 7.42 -22.79 -4.79
N THR A 427 7.54 -21.67 -5.48
CA THR A 427 7.10 -21.52 -6.87
C THR A 427 8.07 -22.21 -7.84
N MET A 428 9.37 -22.17 -7.56
CA MET A 428 10.37 -22.92 -8.34
C MET A 428 10.27 -24.43 -8.11
N ASP A 429 9.85 -24.85 -6.92
CA ASP A 429 9.55 -26.26 -6.62
C ASP A 429 8.22 -26.73 -7.24
N SER A 430 7.43 -25.83 -7.83
CA SER A 430 6.18 -26.18 -8.50
C SER A 430 6.46 -26.98 -9.77
N PRO A 431 5.74 -28.10 -10.01
CA PRO A 431 5.83 -28.82 -11.27
C PRO A 431 5.28 -27.99 -12.45
N ASP A 432 4.46 -26.98 -12.18
CA ASP A 432 3.88 -26.07 -13.17
C ASP A 432 3.95 -24.62 -12.69
N PHE A 433 5.09 -23.99 -12.96
CA PHE A 433 5.33 -22.57 -12.71
C PHE A 433 4.32 -21.67 -13.43
N GLY A 434 3.97 -22.01 -14.68
CA GLY A 434 3.08 -21.21 -15.51
C GLY A 434 1.67 -21.12 -14.92
N ARG A 435 1.18 -22.24 -14.38
CA ARG A 435 -0.10 -22.28 -13.66
C ARG A 435 -0.09 -21.42 -12.40
N THR A 436 0.95 -21.49 -11.58
CA THR A 436 1.05 -20.65 -10.36
C THR A 436 0.93 -19.16 -10.71
N VAL A 437 1.65 -18.71 -11.74
CA VAL A 437 1.57 -17.33 -12.21
C VAL A 437 0.17 -16.99 -12.73
N ALA A 438 -0.41 -17.85 -13.57
CA ALA A 438 -1.74 -17.62 -14.15
C ALA A 438 -2.84 -17.52 -13.09
N VAL A 439 -2.79 -18.38 -12.06
CA VAL A 439 -3.75 -18.37 -10.96
C VAL A 439 -3.60 -17.10 -10.11
N ALA A 440 -2.37 -16.70 -9.79
CA ALA A 440 -2.12 -15.46 -9.06
C ALA A 440 -2.65 -14.23 -9.81
N ILE A 441 -2.41 -14.16 -11.13
CA ILE A 441 -2.94 -13.12 -12.02
C ILE A 441 -4.47 -13.09 -11.98
N ARG A 442 -5.13 -14.24 -12.12
CA ARG A 442 -6.61 -14.33 -12.09
C ARG A 442 -7.17 -13.90 -10.73
N ALA A 443 -6.54 -14.32 -9.64
CA ALA A 443 -6.93 -13.94 -8.29
C ALA A 443 -6.81 -12.43 -8.06
N LEU A 444 -5.71 -11.81 -8.51
CA LEU A 444 -5.53 -10.36 -8.42
C LEU A 444 -6.52 -9.62 -9.33
N THR A 445 -6.76 -10.11 -10.54
CA THR A 445 -7.78 -9.56 -11.44
C THR A 445 -9.16 -9.54 -10.76
N ALA A 446 -9.55 -10.62 -10.09
CA ALA A 446 -10.81 -10.68 -9.34
C ALA A 446 -10.87 -9.65 -8.20
N VAL A 447 -9.76 -9.39 -7.49
CA VAL A 447 -9.71 -8.31 -6.48
C VAL A 447 -10.00 -6.94 -7.11
N SER A 448 -9.45 -6.68 -8.30
CA SER A 448 -9.69 -5.44 -9.04
C SER A 448 -11.15 -5.33 -9.50
N ASP A 449 -11.70 -6.39 -10.09
CA ASP A 449 -13.06 -6.42 -10.63
C ASP A 449 -14.13 -6.24 -9.53
N GLN A 450 -13.83 -6.70 -8.31
CA GLN A 450 -14.71 -6.61 -7.15
C GLN A 450 -14.56 -5.31 -6.34
N ALA A 451 -13.64 -4.41 -6.71
CA ALA A 451 -13.38 -3.21 -5.95
C ALA A 451 -14.51 -2.18 -6.05
N ALA A 452 -15.01 -1.71 -4.90
CA ALA A 452 -16.07 -0.70 -4.82
C ALA A 452 -15.54 0.61 -4.21
N LEU A 453 -15.19 1.58 -5.06
CA LEU A 453 -14.51 2.82 -4.66
C LEU A 453 -15.34 4.08 -4.98
N ASP A 454 -16.66 4.00 -4.84
CA ASP A 454 -17.60 5.08 -5.18
C ASP A 454 -17.34 6.40 -4.42
N CYS A 455 -16.63 6.33 -3.28
CA CYS A 455 -16.24 7.53 -2.53
C CYS A 455 -15.24 8.42 -3.30
N VAL A 456 -14.54 7.87 -4.30
CA VAL A 456 -13.61 8.60 -5.16
C VAL A 456 -13.79 8.10 -6.61
N PRO A 457 -14.69 8.74 -7.40
CA PRO A 457 -15.02 8.30 -8.75
C PRO A 457 -13.85 8.11 -9.71
N SER A 458 -12.78 8.91 -9.60
CA SER A 458 -11.57 8.77 -10.42
C SER A 458 -10.80 7.47 -10.15
N LEU A 459 -10.80 6.97 -8.92
CA LEU A 459 -10.23 5.66 -8.57
C LEU A 459 -11.10 4.51 -9.09
N ALA A 460 -12.42 4.63 -8.97
CA ALA A 460 -13.35 3.64 -9.52
C ALA A 460 -13.22 3.53 -11.05
N ARG A 461 -13.12 4.68 -11.75
CA ARG A 461 -12.87 4.73 -13.20
C ARG A 461 -11.50 4.17 -13.56
N GLY A 462 -10.46 4.50 -12.82
CA GLY A 462 -9.10 3.96 -13.02
C GLY A 462 -9.05 2.44 -12.90
N THR A 463 -9.81 1.87 -11.96
CA THR A 463 -9.87 0.42 -11.71
C THR A 463 -10.65 -0.35 -12.79
N THR A 464 -11.79 0.19 -13.22
CA THR A 464 -12.74 -0.50 -14.13
C THR A 464 -12.44 -0.31 -15.62
N SER A 465 -11.69 0.74 -15.98
CA SER A 465 -11.36 1.05 -17.37
C SER A 465 -9.87 0.80 -17.62
N PRO A 466 -9.45 -0.46 -17.88
CA PRO A 466 -8.10 -0.69 -18.37
C PRO A 466 -7.87 0.24 -19.57
N THR A 467 -6.76 0.97 -19.56
CA THR A 467 -6.28 1.66 -20.75
C THR A 467 -6.33 0.67 -21.92
N PRO A 468 -6.77 1.10 -23.12
CA PRO A 468 -6.87 0.22 -24.27
C PRO A 468 -5.46 -0.06 -24.83
N SER A 469 -4.62 -0.77 -24.07
CA SER A 469 -3.37 -1.42 -24.49
C SER A 469 -2.63 -1.97 -23.27
N GLY A 470 -2.82 -3.26 -22.96
CA GLY A 470 -1.70 -4.15 -22.63
C GLY A 470 -0.90 -3.97 -21.33
N SER A 471 -1.42 -3.37 -20.26
CA SER A 471 -0.87 -3.68 -18.91
C SER A 471 -1.54 -4.96 -18.40
N ALA A 472 -0.80 -6.07 -18.47
CA ALA A 472 -1.09 -7.37 -17.83
C ALA A 472 -1.84 -7.17 -16.49
N ARG A 473 -3.02 -7.76 -16.20
CA ARG A 473 -3.37 -9.19 -16.29
C ARG A 473 -2.14 -10.07 -16.15
#